data_AF-A0A957YI39-F1
#
_entry.id   AF-A0A957YI39-F1
#
_cell.length_a   1.000
_cell.length_b   1.000
_cell.length_c   1.000
_cell.angle_alpha   90.00
_cell.angle_beta   90.00
_cell.angle_gamma   90.00
#
_symmetry.space_group_name_H-M   'P 1'
#
loop_
_entity.id
_entity.type
_entity.pdbx_description
1 polymer ?
#
loop_
_entity_poly.entity_id
_entity_poly.type
_entity_poly.pdbx_seq_one_letter_code
_entity_poly.pdbx_strand_id
1 'polypeptide(L)' 'MSIDEIVKSAQFMVDANGTKKAVVLDMALWNELLTLLDDLTDTAAAAEAYEEYLHDPSTARPWSEVEVELLAEEAQDD' A
#
# COMPACT_ATOMS: atom_id res chain seq x y z
N MET A 1 13.36 -1.27 0.88
CA MET A 1 14.12 -0.09 0.40
C MET A 1 13.40 1.17 0.89
N SER A 2 14.06 2.31 1.06
CA SER A 2 13.38 3.57 1.39
C SER A 2 12.97 4.34 0.11
N ILE A 3 11.97 5.22 0.22
CA ILE A 3 11.52 6.06 -0.91
C ILE A 3 12.70 6.87 -1.49
N ASP A 4 13.61 7.35 -0.64
CA ASP A 4 14.80 8.11 -1.08
C ASP A 4 15.74 7.29 -1.96
N GLU A 5 15.86 5.99 -1.71
CA GLU A 5 16.70 5.08 -2.51
C GLU A 5 16.05 4.82 -3.87
N ILE A 6 14.72 4.63 -3.91
CA ILE A 6 13.95 4.48 -5.16
C ILE A 6 14.08 5.75 -6.01
N VAL A 7 13.87 6.93 -5.42
CA VAL A 7 13.97 8.22 -6.13
C VAL A 7 15.37 8.46 -6.69
N LYS A 8 16.43 8.02 -6.00
CA LYS A 8 17.81 8.15 -6.50
C LYS A 8 18.10 7.26 -7.72
N SER A 9 17.44 6.12 -7.82
CA SER A 9 17.57 5.20 -8.96
C SER A 9 16.70 5.59 -10.15
N ALA A 10 15.74 6.49 -9.96
CA ALA A 10 14.80 6.91 -10.99
C ALA A 10 15.50 7.64 -12.14
N GLN A 11 15.18 7.23 -13.37
CA GLN A 11 15.61 7.93 -14.58
C GLN A 11 14.48 8.84 -15.07
N PHE A 12 14.83 9.96 -15.68
CA PHE A 12 13.86 10.93 -16.16
C PHE A 12 13.97 11.10 -17.67
N MET A 13 12.84 11.00 -18.36
CA MET A 13 12.74 11.44 -19.75
C MET A 13 12.47 12.95 -19.75
N VAL A 14 13.32 13.71 -20.42
CA VAL A 14 13.23 15.16 -20.54
C VAL A 14 12.92 15.57 -21.97
N ASP A 15 12.15 16.65 -22.13
CA ASP A 15 11.94 17.26 -23.44
C ASP A 15 13.14 18.12 -23.87
N ALA A 16 13.07 18.70 -25.08
CA ALA A 16 14.13 19.55 -25.62
C ALA A 16 14.40 20.82 -24.78
N ASN A 17 13.46 21.22 -23.91
CA ASN A 17 13.61 22.34 -23.00
C ASN A 17 14.15 21.92 -21.63
N GLY A 18 14.50 20.64 -21.44
CA GLY A 18 14.96 20.09 -20.17
C GLY A 18 13.84 19.83 -19.16
N THR A 19 12.57 19.90 -19.57
CA THR A 19 11.44 19.64 -18.67
C THR A 19 11.22 18.13 -18.55
N LYS A 20 11.20 17.62 -17.32
CA LYS A 20 10.89 16.21 -17.02
C LYS A 20 9.44 15.89 -17.40
N LYS A 21 9.23 14.86 -18.22
CA LYS A 21 7.91 14.43 -18.71
C LYS A 21 7.50 13.05 -18.22
N ALA A 22 8.47 12.17 -18.00
CA ALA A 22 8.22 10.84 -17.48
C ALA A 22 9.35 10.39 -16.54
N VAL A 23 9.01 9.45 -15.67
CA VAL A 23 9.93 8.73 -14.81
C VAL A 23 9.99 7.29 -15.29
N VAL A 24 11.20 6.75 -15.40
CA VAL A 24 11.46 5.35 -15.73
C VAL A 24 12.06 4.70 -14.49
N LEU A 25 11.42 3.60 -14.07
CA LEU A 25 11.83 2.76 -12.96
C LEU A 25 11.94 1.32 -13.44
N ASP A 26 12.87 0.56 -12.86
CA ASP A 26 12.84 -0.89 -12.98
C ASP A 26 11.55 -1.45 -12.40
N MET A 27 11.01 -2.50 -13.02
CA MET A 27 9.72 -3.07 -12.61
C MET A 27 9.71 -3.54 -11.15
N ALA A 28 10.84 -4.08 -10.66
CA ALA A 28 10.98 -4.46 -9.27
C ALA A 28 10.84 -3.26 -8.33
N LEU A 29 11.48 -2.13 -8.66
CA LEU A 29 11.39 -0.90 -7.89
C LEU A 29 10.01 -0.25 -7.97
N TRP A 30 9.33 -0.38 -9.11
CA TRP A 30 7.95 0.07 -9.25
C TRP A 30 7.01 -0.69 -8.31
N ASN A 31 7.13 -2.02 -8.26
CA ASN A 31 6.33 -2.83 -7.33
C ASN A 31 6.65 -2.50 -5.87
N GLU A 32 7.93 -2.35 -5.51
CA GLU A 32 8.32 -1.92 -4.17
C GLU A 32 7.74 -0.55 -3.81
N LEU A 33 7.72 0.40 -4.75
CA LEU A 33 7.10 1.71 -4.53
C LEU A 33 5.59 1.59 -4.28
N LEU A 34 4.89 0.73 -5.02
CA LEU A 34 3.47 0.49 -4.80
C LEU A 34 3.22 -0.08 -3.41
N THR A 35 3.97 -1.11 -3.00
CA THR A 35 3.87 -1.68 -1.65
C THR A 35 4.10 -0.62 -0.56
N LEU A 36 5.10 0.26 -0.73
CA LEU A 36 5.35 1.34 0.24
C LEU A 36 4.21 2.36 0.32
N LEU A 37 3.51 2.62 -0.79
CA LEU A 37 2.34 3.51 -0.82
C LEU A 37 1.12 2.86 -0.18
N ASP A 38 0.93 1.56 -0.41
CA ASP A 38 -0.12 0.78 0.22
C ASP A 38 0.11 0.72 1.73
N ASP A 39 1.33 0.39 2.19
CA ASP A 39 1.70 0.36 3.61
C ASP A 39 1.42 1.70 4.31
N LEU A 40 1.67 2.83 3.65
CA LEU A 40 1.38 4.16 4.20
C LEU A 40 -0.12 4.38 4.39
N THR A 41 -0.91 3.91 3.43
CA THR A 41 -2.38 4.04 3.44
C THR A 41 -2.98 3.10 4.48
N ASP A 42 -2.53 1.85 4.53
CA ASP A 42 -2.94 0.84 5.49
C ASP A 42 -2.59 1.25 6.92
N THR A 43 -1.43 1.86 7.14
CA THR A 43 -1.06 2.40 8.46
C THR A 43 -2.04 3.47 8.93
N ALA A 44 -2.46 4.37 8.04
CA ALA A 44 -3.43 5.41 8.36
C ALA A 44 -4.82 4.80 8.66
N ALA A 45 -5.27 3.86 7.83
CA ALA A 45 -6.54 3.16 8.04
C ALA A 45 -6.55 2.35 9.34
N ALA A 46 -5.44 1.67 9.66
CA ALA A 46 -5.29 0.94 10.91
C ALA A 46 -5.33 1.85 12.14
N ALA A 47 -4.73 3.05 12.05
CA ALA A 47 -4.79 4.04 13.12
C ALA A 47 -6.24 4.55 13.34
N GLU A 48 -6.96 4.86 12.26
CA GLU A 48 -8.37 5.29 12.33
C GLU A 48 -9.26 4.20 12.93
N ALA A 49 -9.14 2.96 12.46
CA ALA A 49 -9.90 1.82 13.00
C ALA A 49 -9.62 1.59 14.49
N TYR A 50 -8.37 1.78 14.93
CA TYR A 50 -8.02 1.65 16.34
C TYR A 50 -8.60 2.79 17.19
N GLU A 51 -8.60 4.03 16.68
CA GLU A 51 -9.26 5.16 17.36
C GLU A 51 -10.77 4.94 17.50
N GLU A 52 -11.42 4.44 16.45
CA GLU A 52 -12.85 4.09 16.47
C GLU A 52 -13.14 3.01 17.51
N TYR A 53 -12.33 1.94 17.56
CA TYR A 53 -12.43 0.89 18.57
C TYR A 53 -12.27 1.41 20.01
N LEU A 54 -11.33 2.34 20.25
CA LEU A 54 -11.17 2.95 21.57
C LEU A 54 -12.40 3.75 22.01
N HIS A 55 -13.12 4.34 21.07
CA HIS A 55 -14.36 5.08 21.33
C HIS A 55 -15.56 4.13 21.49
N ASP A 56 -15.70 3.14 20.62
CA ASP A 56 -16.74 2.12 20.65
C ASP A 56 -16.15 0.73 20.34
N PRO A 57 -15.94 -0.11 21.36
CA PRO A 57 -15.36 -1.44 21.16
C PRO A 57 -16.17 -2.38 20.26
N SER A 58 -17.45 -2.07 19.98
CA SER A 58 -18.31 -2.89 19.12
C SER A 58 -18.01 -2.75 17.63
N THR A 59 -17.16 -1.79 17.23
CA THR A 59 -16.74 -1.59 15.83
C THR A 59 -15.67 -2.58 15.39
N ALA A 60 -15.00 -3.25 16.34
CA ALA A 60 -14.01 -4.29 16.04
C ALA A 60 -14.65 -5.69 16.04
N ARG A 61 -14.06 -6.60 15.26
CA ARG A 61 -14.45 -8.01 15.18
C ARG A 61 -13.30 -8.91 15.63
N PRO A 62 -13.58 -10.06 16.28
CA PRO A 62 -12.55 -11.04 16.59
C PRO A 62 -11.91 -11.59 15.31
N TRP A 63 -10.58 -11.66 15.29
CA TRP A 63 -9.83 -12.19 14.15
C TRP A 63 -10.29 -13.59 13.71
N SER A 64 -10.63 -14.46 14.67
CA SER A 64 -11.10 -15.82 14.39
C SER A 64 -12.40 -15.88 13.57
N GLU A 65 -13.24 -14.85 13.62
CA GLU A 65 -14.46 -14.78 12.79
C GLU A 65 -14.11 -14.33 11.37
N VAL A 66 -13.25 -13.32 11.25
CA VAL A 66 -12.79 -12.79 9.95
C VAL A 66 -11.98 -13.82 9.18
N GLU A 67 -11.11 -14.57 9.87
CA GLU A 67 -10.30 -15.64 9.27
C GLU A 67 -11.17 -16.73 8.63
N VAL A 68 -12.27 -17.11 9.27
CA VAL A 68 -13.22 -18.10 8.72
C VAL A 68 -13.92 -17.58 7.46
N GLU A 69 -14.28 -16.29 7.43
CA GLU A 69 -14.90 -15.66 6.27
C GLU A 69 -13.94 -15.62 5.08
N LEU A 70 -12.70 -15.18 5.29
CA LEU A 70 -11.68 -15.10 4.23
C LEU A 70 -11.38 -16.47 3.61
N LEU A 71 -11.25 -17.51 4.44
CA LEU A 71 -11.05 -18.88 3.97
C LEU A 71 -12.26 -19.41 3.16
N ALA A 72 -13.47 -18.97 3.51
CA ALA A 72 -14.69 -19.36 2.79
C ALA A 72 -14.83 -18.61 1.45
N GLU A 73 -14.31 -17.40 1.33
CA GLU A 73 -14.23 -16.64 0.07
C GLU A 73 -13.19 -17.25 -0.87
N GLU A 74 -11.99 -17.57 -0.37
CA GLU A 74 -10.94 -18.23 -1.17
C GLU A 74 -11.42 -19.56 -1.76
N ALA A 75 -12.20 -20.34 -1.00
CA ALA A 75 -12.77 -21.62 -1.46
C ALA A 75 -13.91 -21.48 -2.49
N GLN A 76 -14.43 -20.27 -2.74
CA GLN A 76 -15.47 -20.01 -3.74
C GLN A 76 -14.91 -19.54 -5.09
N ASP A 77 -13.65 -19.11 -5.12
CA ASP A 77 -12.96 -18.64 -6.32
C ASP A 77 -12.18 -19.75 -7.07
N ASP A 78 -12.20 -21.00 -6.54
CA ASP A 78 -11.66 -22.24 -7.15
C ASP A 78 -12.73 -23.09 -7.89
#